data_AF-A0A2M8B169-F1
#
_entry.id   AF-A0A2M8B169-F1
#
_cell.length_a   1.000
_cell.length_b   1.000
_cell.length_c   1.000
_cell.angle_alpha   90.00
_cell.angle_beta   90.00
_cell.angle_gamma   90.00
#
_symmetry.space_group_name_H-M   'P 1'
#
loop_
_entity.id
_entity.type
_entity.pdbx_description
1 polymer ?
#
loop_
_entity_poly.entity_id
_entity_poly.type
_entity_poly.pdbx_seq_one_letter_code
_entity_poly.pdbx_strand_id
1 'polypeptide(L)'
;MSLLKLMMQQTAGGSTPVDSNGQVPIVSGQETTEEQRRDDPPTVEPSGETALYAATNLDSWETDKPRHFARDVGINGVCYRRLDPEYYAWLRHKMAMAKKALESGRLDPAAFDGLRTRFNDIHAWAVARFGEDDLLAAVRSLDPKTYPPPTLGTVQQDQPSSVSLSRPVPNPSTPPVERYLYPKDGEWRFTEKVPPSAVDKVDAIRDQALSLDWSEARLYQNRGRFRFPCGEDFGLVCFVDANERIGEVTRQYIEIIGPPPRENRLRFHNPDVDQPWLKRTNPKT
;
A
#
# COMPACT_ATOMS: atom_id res chain seq x y z
N MET A 1 12.01 0.53 27.82
CA MET A 1 12.69 -0.32 26.81
C MET A 1 12.67 0.45 25.51
N SER A 2 13.81 1.02 25.11
CA SER A 2 13.92 1.86 23.90
C SER A 2 13.73 1.04 22.61
N LEU A 3 13.10 1.62 21.60
CA LEU A 3 12.94 1.13 20.23
C LEU A 3 14.29 0.74 19.62
N LEU A 4 15.36 1.49 19.89
CA LEU A 4 16.73 1.15 19.49
C LEU A 4 17.17 -0.22 20.02
N LYS A 5 16.89 -0.52 21.29
CA LYS A 5 17.23 -1.82 21.91
C LYS A 5 16.37 -2.97 21.35
N LEU A 6 15.18 -2.65 20.84
CA LEU A 6 14.26 -3.60 20.23
C LEU A 6 14.57 -3.83 18.74
N MET A 7 15.14 -2.84 18.04
CA MET A 7 15.74 -2.97 16.72
C MET A 7 17.00 -3.84 16.78
N MET A 8 17.86 -3.64 17.78
CA MET A 8 19.09 -4.45 17.95
C MET A 8 18.83 -5.95 18.12
N GLN A 9 17.71 -6.35 18.74
CA GLN A 9 17.29 -7.76 18.83
C GLN A 9 16.80 -8.32 17.49
N GLN A 10 16.42 -7.46 16.55
CA GLN A 10 15.97 -7.81 15.21
C GLN A 10 17.10 -7.67 14.16
N THR A 11 18.24 -7.07 14.51
CA THR A 11 19.40 -6.88 13.61
C THR A 11 20.62 -7.74 13.98
N ALA A 12 20.49 -8.70 14.91
CA ALA A 12 21.60 -9.56 15.30
C ALA A 12 21.96 -10.60 14.21
N GLY A 13 22.65 -10.14 13.17
CA GLY A 13 23.69 -10.88 12.47
C GLY A 13 25.03 -10.29 12.90
N GLY A 14 25.96 -11.13 13.33
CA GLY A 14 27.15 -10.74 14.07
C GLY A 14 27.99 -9.64 13.41
N SER A 15 28.25 -8.58 14.16
CA SER A 15 29.48 -7.81 14.06
C SER A 15 29.81 -7.29 15.44
N THR A 16 30.92 -7.79 15.96
CA THR A 16 31.53 -7.46 17.24
C THR A 16 31.92 -5.97 17.31
N PRO A 17 31.86 -5.34 18.49
CA PRO A 17 32.28 -3.96 18.67
C PRO A 17 33.81 -3.87 18.71
N VAL A 18 34.38 -2.92 17.97
CA VAL A 18 35.71 -2.39 18.27
C VAL A 18 35.51 -1.16 19.14
N ASP A 19 35.88 -1.31 20.40
CA ASP A 19 36.21 -0.21 21.29
C ASP A 19 37.42 0.54 20.72
N SER A 20 37.35 1.87 20.68
CA SER A 20 38.52 2.70 20.94
C SER A 20 38.10 4.08 21.44
N ASN A 21 38.45 4.26 22.70
CA ASN A 21 38.34 5.41 23.57
C ASN A 21 39.31 6.52 23.11
N GLY A 22 39.00 7.81 23.35
CA GLY A 22 39.99 8.88 23.17
C GLY A 22 39.51 10.32 23.14
N GLN A 23 39.32 10.90 24.33
CA GLN A 23 39.68 12.27 24.75
C GLN A 23 39.33 13.54 23.92
N VAL A 24 38.67 14.48 24.62
CA VAL A 24 38.62 15.94 24.39
C VAL A 24 40.01 16.60 24.43
N PRO A 25 40.16 17.83 23.86
CA PRO A 25 40.17 19.00 24.76
C PRO A 25 39.48 20.28 24.23
N ILE A 26 39.24 21.13 25.22
CA ILE A 26 38.71 22.50 25.28
C ILE A 26 39.55 23.50 24.47
N VAL A 27 38.92 24.47 23.79
CA VAL A 27 39.41 25.87 23.66
C VAL A 27 38.24 26.85 23.61
N SER A 28 38.41 27.92 24.37
CA SER A 28 37.54 29.07 24.63
C SER A 28 37.73 30.16 23.56
N GLY A 29 36.71 31.01 23.34
CA GLY A 29 36.82 32.24 22.54
C GLY A 29 35.48 32.96 22.38
N GLN A 30 35.24 33.97 23.21
CA GLN A 30 34.13 34.93 23.11
C GLN A 30 34.35 35.89 21.92
N GLU A 31 33.29 36.35 21.24
CA GLU A 31 32.93 37.78 21.23
C GLU A 31 31.58 38.06 20.56
N THR A 32 30.86 38.94 21.25
CA THR A 32 29.58 39.61 20.97
C THR A 32 29.67 40.59 19.80
N THR A 33 28.64 40.67 18.97
CA THR A 33 28.16 41.95 18.41
C THR A 33 26.65 41.85 18.18
N GLU A 34 25.90 42.53 19.03
CA GLU A 34 24.50 42.88 18.81
C GLU A 34 24.41 43.93 17.70
N GLU A 35 23.53 43.73 16.72
CA GLU A 35 22.92 44.86 16.03
C GLU A 35 21.44 44.58 15.79
N GLN A 36 20.64 45.30 16.57
CA GLN A 36 19.20 45.25 16.66
C GLN A 36 18.60 46.28 15.68
N ARG A 37 17.68 45.84 14.82
CA ARG A 37 16.41 46.51 14.43
C ARG A 37 15.94 46.09 13.03
N ARG A 38 14.90 45.28 12.98
CA ARG A 38 13.56 45.75 12.60
C ARG A 38 12.54 44.63 12.84
N ASP A 39 11.58 44.94 13.69
CA ASP A 39 10.34 44.19 13.88
C ASP A 39 9.59 44.09 12.55
N ASP A 40 9.65 42.91 11.94
CA ASP A 40 8.50 42.30 11.29
C ASP A 40 8.42 40.89 11.88
N PRO A 41 7.30 40.48 12.50
CA PRO A 41 7.18 39.10 12.94
C PRO A 41 7.33 38.23 11.69
N PRO A 42 8.28 37.28 11.62
CA PRO A 42 8.19 36.27 10.60
C PRO A 42 6.83 35.63 10.84
N THR A 43 5.94 35.75 9.85
CA THR A 43 4.77 34.90 9.77
C THR A 43 5.31 33.50 9.99
N VAL A 44 5.05 32.95 11.18
CA VAL A 44 5.28 31.55 11.49
C VAL A 44 4.23 30.85 10.63
N GLU A 45 4.56 30.70 9.35
CA GLU A 45 3.96 29.72 8.46
C GLU A 45 3.98 28.43 9.28
N PRO A 46 2.81 27.84 9.62
CA PRO A 46 2.79 26.61 10.37
C PRO A 46 3.63 25.63 9.58
N SER A 47 4.72 25.18 10.22
CA SER A 47 5.70 24.23 9.70
C SER A 47 4.97 23.25 8.80
N GLY A 48 5.22 23.35 7.49
CA GLY A 48 4.47 22.61 6.47
C GLY A 48 4.29 21.18 6.94
N GLU A 49 3.05 20.73 7.04
CA GLU A 49 2.68 19.45 7.62
C GLU A 49 3.22 18.33 6.72
N THR A 50 4.49 17.96 6.84
CA THR A 50 5.07 16.91 6.00
C THR A 50 4.51 15.56 6.44
N ALA A 51 4.17 14.71 5.47
CA ALA A 51 3.77 13.33 5.73
C ALA A 51 4.55 12.36 4.84
N LEU A 52 4.98 11.26 5.45
CA LEU A 52 5.54 10.12 4.74
C LEU A 52 4.42 9.17 4.32
N TYR A 53 4.48 8.72 3.09
CA TYR A 53 3.66 7.65 2.55
C TYR A 53 4.54 6.43 2.34
N ALA A 54 4.17 5.29 2.91
CA ALA A 54 4.94 4.05 2.82
C ALA A 54 4.08 2.93 2.25
N ALA A 55 4.69 2.10 1.40
CA ALA A 55 4.08 0.91 0.84
C ALA A 55 4.49 -0.35 1.61
N THR A 56 3.81 -1.47 1.33
CA THR A 56 4.09 -2.75 2.00
C THR A 56 5.46 -3.34 1.65
N ASN A 57 6.03 -2.96 0.51
CA ASN A 57 7.40 -3.26 0.09
C ASN A 57 8.45 -2.27 0.66
N LEU A 58 8.02 -1.41 1.59
CA LEU A 58 8.80 -0.36 2.25
C LEU A 58 9.33 0.72 1.32
N ASP A 59 8.85 0.78 0.08
CA ASP A 59 9.06 1.97 -0.72
C ASP A 59 8.31 3.15 -0.09
N SER A 60 8.89 4.34 -0.11
CA SER A 60 8.32 5.50 0.57
C SER A 60 8.63 6.81 -0.12
N TRP A 61 7.76 7.79 0.07
CA TRP A 61 7.92 9.14 -0.44
C TRP A 61 7.26 10.14 0.51
N GLU A 62 7.76 11.39 0.49
CA GLU A 62 7.28 12.46 1.35
C GLU A 62 6.47 13.50 0.56
N THR A 63 5.51 14.13 1.23
CA THR A 63 4.75 15.27 0.71
C THR A 63 4.61 16.37 1.74
N ASP A 64 4.70 17.61 1.28
CA ASP A 64 4.37 18.84 2.02
C ASP A 64 2.86 19.14 2.02
N LYS A 65 2.08 18.33 1.29
CA LYS A 65 0.65 18.56 0.99
C LYS A 65 -0.20 17.33 1.33
N PRO A 66 -0.11 16.77 2.55
CA PRO A 66 -0.78 15.51 2.91
C PRO A 66 -2.30 15.54 2.80
N ARG A 67 -2.91 16.73 2.86
CA ARG A 67 -4.36 16.93 2.72
C ARG A 67 -4.86 16.74 1.29
N HIS A 68 -3.96 16.80 0.30
CA HIS A 68 -4.29 16.55 -1.10
C HIS A 68 -4.36 15.05 -1.41
N PHE A 69 -3.85 14.21 -0.52
CA PHE A 69 -3.76 12.77 -0.68
C PHE A 69 -4.66 12.08 0.35
N ALA A 70 -5.29 10.97 -0.06
CA ALA A 70 -6.05 10.13 0.85
C ALA A 70 -5.11 9.40 1.83
N ARG A 71 -5.67 8.68 2.81
CA ARG A 71 -4.87 7.82 3.69
C ARG A 71 -4.13 6.73 2.91
N ASP A 72 -4.78 6.15 1.90
CA ASP A 72 -4.18 5.19 0.97
C ASP A 72 -4.18 5.77 -0.45
N VAL A 73 -3.04 5.69 -1.15
CA VAL A 73 -2.84 6.22 -2.49
C VAL A 73 -2.19 5.15 -3.37
N GLY A 74 -2.80 4.88 -4.51
CA GLY A 74 -2.21 4.03 -5.55
C GLY A 74 -1.34 4.85 -6.50
N ILE A 75 -0.05 4.52 -6.61
CA ILE A 75 0.89 5.12 -7.56
C ILE A 75 1.60 3.97 -8.28
N ASN A 76 1.54 3.93 -9.62
CA ASN A 76 2.19 2.90 -10.44
C ASN A 76 1.88 1.44 -10.02
N GLY A 77 0.64 1.17 -9.56
CA GLY A 77 0.23 -0.15 -9.08
C GLY A 77 0.73 -0.50 -7.68
N VAL A 78 1.41 0.41 -6.99
CA VAL A 78 1.84 0.26 -5.58
C VAL A 78 0.91 1.08 -4.69
N CYS A 79 0.43 0.46 -3.61
CA CYS A 79 -0.37 1.13 -2.59
C CYS A 79 0.53 1.71 -1.50
N TYR A 80 0.50 3.03 -1.36
CA TYR A 80 1.16 3.74 -0.28
C TYR A 80 0.11 4.19 0.73
N ARG A 81 0.35 3.92 2.01
CA ARG A 81 -0.47 4.42 3.12
C ARG A 81 0.29 5.51 3.85
N ARG A 82 -0.42 6.60 4.21
CA ARG A 82 0.11 7.68 5.05
C ARG A 82 0.58 7.07 6.36
N LEU A 83 1.82 7.36 6.73
CA LEU A 83 2.40 6.84 7.94
C LEU A 83 1.71 7.45 9.16
N ASP A 84 1.29 6.57 10.05
CA ASP A 84 0.81 6.86 11.39
C ASP A 84 1.41 5.82 12.36
N PRO A 85 1.32 6.03 13.69
CA PRO A 85 1.90 5.10 14.65
C PRO A 85 1.40 3.64 14.53
N GLU A 86 0.13 3.44 14.19
CA GLU A 86 -0.46 2.10 14.01
C GLU A 86 0.09 1.41 12.77
N TYR A 87 0.16 2.13 11.65
CA TYR A 87 0.70 1.59 10.41
C TYR A 87 2.19 1.29 10.54
N TYR A 88 2.95 2.15 11.23
CA TYR A 88 4.34 1.87 11.60
C TYR A 88 4.47 0.57 12.39
N ALA A 89 3.63 0.37 13.42
CA ALA A 89 3.64 -0.85 14.22
C ALA A 89 3.35 -2.10 13.38
N TRP A 90 2.46 -1.99 12.40
CA TRP A 90 2.16 -3.06 11.45
C TRP A 90 3.34 -3.34 10.49
N LEU A 91 3.98 -2.32 9.93
CA LEU A 91 5.19 -2.47 9.10
C LEU A 91 6.32 -3.15 9.89
N ARG A 92 6.47 -2.78 11.16
CA ARG A 92 7.44 -3.40 12.07
C ARG A 92 7.13 -4.88 12.33
N HIS A 93 5.85 -5.25 12.43
CA HIS A 93 5.46 -6.66 12.48
C HIS A 93 5.82 -7.41 11.18
N LYS A 94 5.60 -6.80 10.01
CA LYS A 94 5.99 -7.37 8.72
C LYS A 94 7.50 -7.57 8.61
N MET A 95 8.31 -6.63 9.08
CA MET A 95 9.77 -6.79 9.17
C MET A 95 10.18 -7.95 10.08
N ALA A 96 9.49 -8.15 11.21
CA ALA A 96 9.74 -9.31 12.06
C ALA A 96 9.39 -10.64 11.36
N MET A 97 8.36 -10.67 10.51
CA MET A 97 8.05 -11.84 9.66
C MET A 97 9.12 -12.06 8.57
N ALA A 98 9.60 -10.98 7.93
CA ALA A 98 10.67 -11.06 6.94
C ALA A 98 11.97 -11.59 7.56
N LYS A 99 12.29 -11.17 8.80
CA LYS A 99 13.44 -11.71 9.55
C LYS A 99 13.30 -13.21 9.79
N LYS A 100 12.13 -13.67 10.24
CA LYS A 100 11.85 -15.11 10.39
C LYS A 100 11.94 -15.86 9.06
N ALA A 101 11.56 -15.22 7.94
CA ALA A 101 11.69 -15.81 6.61
C ALA A 101 13.18 -15.99 6.23
N LEU A 102 14.03 -14.98 6.48
CA LEU A 102 15.48 -15.06 6.31
C LEU A 102 16.09 -16.18 7.18
N GLU A 103 15.76 -16.22 8.47
CA GLU A 103 16.24 -17.27 9.39
C GLU A 103 15.83 -18.68 8.94
N SER A 104 14.68 -18.81 8.28
CA SER A 104 14.20 -20.07 7.68
C SER A 104 14.73 -20.36 6.27
N GLY A 105 15.60 -19.50 5.71
CA GLY A 105 16.13 -19.63 4.35
C GLY A 105 15.14 -19.37 3.21
N ARG A 106 13.95 -18.83 3.52
CA ARG A 106 12.89 -18.50 2.53
C ARG A 106 13.03 -17.12 1.93
N LEU A 107 13.92 -16.29 2.47
CA LEU A 107 14.23 -14.96 1.98
C LEU A 107 15.73 -14.85 1.82
N ASP A 108 16.16 -14.34 0.68
CA ASP A 108 17.57 -14.09 0.39
C ASP A 108 18.14 -12.99 1.32
N PRO A 109 19.38 -13.14 1.83
CA PRO A 109 20.00 -12.14 2.71
C PRO A 109 20.09 -10.74 2.09
N ALA A 110 20.43 -10.62 0.80
CA ALA A 110 20.54 -9.33 0.13
C ALA A 110 19.15 -8.69 -0.06
N ALA A 111 18.12 -9.49 -0.34
CA ALA A 111 16.73 -9.02 -0.36
C ALA A 111 16.27 -8.52 1.02
N PHE A 112 16.64 -9.20 2.11
CA PHE A 112 16.33 -8.76 3.47
C PHE A 112 17.07 -7.46 3.84
N ASP A 113 18.34 -7.32 3.45
CA ASP A 113 19.09 -6.08 3.69
C ASP A 113 18.48 -4.88 2.95
N GLY A 114 17.98 -5.08 1.73
CA GLY A 114 17.23 -4.05 1.02
C GLY A 114 15.98 -3.59 1.77
N LEU A 115 15.21 -4.53 2.34
CA LEU A 115 14.06 -4.21 3.20
C LEU A 115 14.48 -3.49 4.48
N ARG A 116 15.58 -3.93 5.11
CA ARG A 116 16.11 -3.33 6.34
C ARG A 116 16.52 -1.87 6.13
N THR A 117 17.23 -1.57 5.04
CA THR A 117 17.62 -0.19 4.71
C THR A 117 16.40 0.71 4.58
N ARG A 118 15.42 0.32 3.77
CA ARG A 118 14.18 1.09 3.57
C ARG A 118 13.37 1.26 4.85
N PHE A 119 13.31 0.21 5.68
CA PHE A 119 12.63 0.30 6.97
C PHE A 119 13.33 1.29 7.91
N ASN A 120 14.66 1.36 7.89
CA ASN A 120 15.40 2.30 8.73
C ASN A 120 15.12 3.76 8.35
N ASP A 121 14.95 4.05 7.06
CA ASP A 121 14.58 5.39 6.59
C ASP A 121 13.17 5.77 7.11
N ILE A 122 12.20 4.86 6.97
CA ILE A 122 10.85 5.03 7.53
C ILE A 122 10.89 5.17 9.06
N HIS A 123 11.73 4.40 9.74
CA HIS A 123 11.86 4.44 11.20
C HIS A 123 12.44 5.78 11.67
N ALA A 124 13.51 6.25 11.05
CA ALA A 124 14.12 7.54 11.38
C ALA A 124 13.11 8.68 11.23
N TRP A 125 12.35 8.67 10.14
CA TRP A 125 11.28 9.63 9.92
C TRP A 125 10.17 9.52 10.97
N ALA A 126 9.71 8.30 11.28
CA ALA A 126 8.66 8.06 12.27
C ALA A 126 9.05 8.55 13.66
N VAL A 127 10.29 8.30 14.09
CA VAL A 127 10.81 8.76 15.39
C VAL A 127 10.87 10.29 15.42
N ALA A 128 11.34 10.92 14.35
CA ALA A 128 11.39 12.38 14.26
C ALA A 128 9.99 13.02 14.28
N ARG A 129 8.98 12.37 13.67
CA ARG A 129 7.62 12.91 13.55
C ARG A 129 6.73 12.64 14.76
N PHE A 130 6.72 11.41 15.26
CA PHE A 130 5.77 10.95 16.28
C PHE A 130 6.41 10.77 17.66
N GLY A 131 7.74 10.73 17.74
CA GLY A 131 8.43 10.40 18.98
C GLY A 131 8.44 8.90 19.29
N GLU A 132 9.41 8.48 20.10
CA GLU A 132 9.66 7.07 20.38
C GLU A 132 8.55 6.41 21.24
N ASP A 133 7.99 7.16 22.19
CA ASP A 133 7.01 6.64 23.14
C ASP A 133 5.66 6.32 22.48
N ASP A 134 5.18 7.18 21.57
CA ASP A 134 3.92 6.98 20.85
C ASP A 134 4.01 5.76 19.91
N LEU A 135 5.14 5.60 19.23
CA LEU A 135 5.40 4.42 18.41
C LEU A 135 5.47 3.14 19.24
N LEU A 136 6.10 3.19 20.43
CA LEU A 136 6.14 2.06 21.35
C LEU A 136 4.75 1.72 21.89
N ALA A 137 3.93 2.71 22.19
CA ALA A 137 2.55 2.52 22.64
C ALA A 137 1.74 1.81 21.54
N ALA A 138 1.81 2.29 20.30
CA ALA A 138 1.14 1.66 19.16
C ALA A 138 1.62 0.22 18.92
N VAL A 139 2.92 -0.06 19.04
CA VAL A 139 3.46 -1.42 18.91
C VAL A 139 2.93 -2.37 20.00
N ARG A 140 2.61 -1.87 21.19
CA ARG A 140 2.09 -2.68 22.30
C ARG A 140 0.59 -2.91 22.21
N SER A 141 -0.17 -1.94 21.70
CA SER A 141 -1.63 -2.00 21.62
C SER A 141 -2.15 -2.66 20.35
N LEU A 142 -1.41 -2.55 19.24
CA LEU A 142 -1.86 -3.05 17.96
C LEU A 142 -1.84 -4.58 17.92
N ASP A 143 -2.94 -5.18 17.45
CA ASP A 143 -2.96 -6.56 16.96
C ASP A 143 -2.68 -6.57 15.43
N PRO A 144 -1.49 -7.02 14.99
CA PRO A 144 -1.13 -6.94 13.58
C PRO A 144 -1.93 -7.88 12.66
N LYS A 145 -2.62 -8.89 13.23
CA LYS A 145 -3.44 -9.84 12.45
C LYS A 145 -4.79 -9.28 12.07
N THR A 146 -5.31 -8.35 12.86
CA THR A 146 -6.60 -7.69 12.65
C THR A 146 -6.47 -6.33 11.97
N TYR A 147 -5.25 -5.77 11.94
CA TYR A 147 -4.99 -4.53 11.21
C TYR A 147 -5.14 -4.72 9.68
N PRO A 148 -5.97 -3.90 9.00
CA PRO A 148 -6.20 -4.03 7.57
C PRO A 148 -4.96 -3.59 6.78
N PRO A 149 -4.48 -4.40 5.82
CA PRO A 149 -3.38 -3.98 4.94
C PRO A 149 -3.77 -2.74 4.11
N PRO A 150 -2.80 -1.97 3.58
CA PRO A 150 -3.08 -0.96 2.56
C PRO A 150 -3.83 -1.58 1.39
N THR A 151 -5.02 -1.06 1.09
CA THR A 151 -5.90 -1.58 0.05
C THR A 151 -6.03 -0.55 -1.06
N LEU A 152 -5.80 -0.98 -2.30
CA LEU A 152 -6.18 -0.22 -3.48
C LEU A 152 -7.69 -0.36 -3.65
N GLY A 153 -8.46 0.41 -2.88
CA GLY A 153 -9.91 0.33 -2.87
C GLY A 153 -10.50 1.57 -2.20
N THR A 154 -11.20 2.35 -3.03
CA THR A 154 -12.29 3.31 -2.72
C THR A 154 -12.27 4.01 -1.36
N VAL A 155 -12.17 5.34 -1.42
CA VAL A 155 -12.39 6.32 -0.34
C VAL A 155 -13.34 5.80 0.75
N GLN A 156 -12.80 5.18 1.80
CA GLN A 156 -13.53 4.96 3.03
C GLN A 156 -13.16 6.13 3.95
N GLN A 157 -13.93 7.20 3.79
CA GLN A 157 -13.95 8.33 4.72
C GLN A 157 -14.26 7.80 6.12
N ASP A 158 -13.48 8.29 7.08
CA ASP A 158 -13.62 8.05 8.50
C ASP A 158 -15.08 8.18 8.95
N GLN A 159 -15.59 7.16 9.64
CA GLN A 159 -16.66 7.36 10.62
C GLN A 159 -16.27 6.63 11.92
N PRO A 160 -16.25 7.32 13.07
CA PRO A 160 -16.05 6.66 14.34
C PRO A 160 -17.37 5.99 14.71
N SER A 161 -17.33 4.69 14.99
CA SER A 161 -18.45 4.01 15.65
C SER A 161 -17.88 3.13 16.74
N SER A 162 -17.66 3.78 17.88
CA SER A 162 -17.63 3.12 19.18
C SER A 162 -18.94 2.36 19.40
N VAL A 163 -18.79 1.21 20.09
CA VAL A 163 -19.81 0.40 20.78
C VAL A 163 -20.96 -0.19 19.95
N SER A 164 -20.90 -1.51 19.73
CA SER A 164 -21.63 -2.44 20.60
C SER A 164 -21.31 -3.90 20.29
N LEU A 165 -20.92 -4.63 21.33
CA LEU A 165 -20.83 -6.09 21.37
C LEU A 165 -22.20 -6.68 21.01
N SER A 166 -22.33 -7.27 19.83
CA SER A 166 -23.45 -8.15 19.49
C SER A 166 -22.88 -9.40 18.83
N ARG A 167 -22.82 -10.47 19.63
CA ARG A 167 -22.52 -11.83 19.19
C ARG A 167 -23.46 -12.21 18.03
N PRO A 168 -22.99 -12.75 16.89
CA PRO A 168 -23.90 -13.25 15.88
C PRO A 168 -24.53 -14.54 16.39
N VAL A 169 -25.84 -14.48 16.63
CA VAL A 169 -26.72 -15.65 16.66
C VAL A 169 -26.68 -16.28 15.26
N PRO A 170 -26.58 -17.61 15.12
CA PRO A 170 -26.60 -18.24 13.81
C PRO A 170 -28.01 -18.13 13.23
N ASN A 171 -28.19 -17.26 12.23
CA ASN A 171 -29.37 -17.31 11.39
C ASN A 171 -29.16 -18.42 10.34
N PRO A 172 -29.97 -19.49 10.33
CA PRO A 172 -30.07 -20.36 9.17
C PRO A 172 -30.93 -19.66 8.10
N SER A 173 -30.65 -19.95 6.84
CA SER A 173 -31.44 -19.56 5.65
C SER A 173 -31.06 -18.22 5.01
N THR A 174 -29.87 -18.17 4.42
CA THR A 174 -29.70 -17.49 3.12
C THR A 174 -29.52 -18.60 2.09
N PRO A 175 -30.27 -18.62 0.97
CA PRO A 175 -29.97 -19.56 -0.11
C PRO A 175 -28.50 -19.36 -0.54
N PRO A 176 -27.80 -20.42 -0.97
CA PRO A 176 -26.40 -20.29 -1.35
C PRO A 176 -26.35 -19.38 -2.58
N VAL A 177 -26.00 -18.12 -2.39
CA VAL A 177 -25.67 -17.22 -3.50
C VAL A 177 -24.48 -17.89 -4.19
N GLU A 178 -24.74 -18.41 -5.38
CA GLU A 178 -23.77 -19.13 -6.18
C GLU A 178 -22.56 -18.22 -6.35
N ARG A 179 -21.43 -18.61 -5.76
CA ARG A 179 -20.24 -17.76 -5.74
C ARG A 179 -19.73 -17.68 -7.16
N TYR A 180 -19.65 -16.46 -7.71
CA TYR A 180 -19.07 -16.23 -9.02
C TYR A 180 -17.62 -16.71 -9.03
N LEU A 181 -17.31 -17.65 -9.93
CA LEU A 181 -16.00 -18.30 -10.03
C LEU A 181 -15.62 -18.49 -11.50
N TYR A 182 -14.61 -17.74 -11.94
CA TYR A 182 -14.03 -17.85 -13.27
C TYR A 182 -12.51 -17.68 -13.23
N PRO A 183 -11.72 -18.56 -13.88
CA PRO A 183 -12.13 -19.85 -14.44
C PRO A 183 -12.69 -20.82 -13.39
N LYS A 184 -13.53 -21.77 -13.80
CA LYS A 184 -14.09 -22.79 -12.90
C LYS A 184 -12.99 -23.73 -12.38
N ASP A 185 -12.08 -24.08 -13.27
CA ASP A 185 -10.99 -25.01 -13.01
C ASP A 185 -9.64 -24.28 -12.82
N GLY A 186 -8.68 -24.97 -12.21
CA GLY A 186 -7.31 -24.48 -11.99
C GLY A 186 -6.95 -24.22 -10.53
N GLU A 187 -5.65 -24.28 -10.25
CA GLU A 187 -5.07 -24.03 -8.92
C GLU A 187 -4.88 -22.54 -8.65
N TRP A 188 -5.96 -21.87 -8.28
CA TRP A 188 -5.95 -20.45 -7.93
C TRP A 188 -5.97 -20.28 -6.42
N ARG A 189 -4.97 -19.56 -5.89
CA ARG A 189 -4.82 -19.35 -4.43
C ARG A 189 -5.72 -18.26 -3.88
N PHE A 190 -6.18 -17.35 -4.75
CA PHE A 190 -6.99 -16.21 -4.37
C PHE A 190 -8.21 -16.09 -5.27
N THR A 191 -9.33 -15.66 -4.69
CA THR A 191 -10.59 -15.39 -5.38
C THR A 191 -11.14 -14.06 -4.89
N GLU A 192 -11.37 -13.14 -5.82
CA GLU A 192 -11.99 -11.84 -5.55
C GLU A 192 -13.51 -11.94 -5.62
N LYS A 193 -14.20 -11.18 -4.77
CA LYS A 193 -15.67 -11.17 -4.78
C LYS A 193 -16.15 -10.27 -5.89
N VAL A 194 -16.99 -10.83 -6.76
CA VAL A 194 -17.58 -10.10 -7.87
C VAL A 194 -19.06 -9.89 -7.60
N PRO A 195 -19.56 -8.65 -7.60
CA PRO A 195 -21.00 -8.39 -7.50
C PRO A 195 -21.68 -8.75 -8.84
N PRO A 196 -22.93 -9.27 -8.84
CA PRO A 196 -23.67 -9.58 -10.07
C PRO A 196 -23.76 -8.39 -11.04
N SER A 197 -23.89 -7.17 -10.51
CA SER A 197 -23.93 -5.95 -11.32
C SER A 197 -22.64 -5.67 -12.09
N ALA A 198 -21.48 -6.16 -11.64
CA ALA A 198 -20.25 -6.09 -12.40
C ALA A 198 -20.26 -7.08 -13.57
N VAL A 199 -20.78 -8.29 -13.33
CA VAL A 199 -20.96 -9.32 -14.37
C VAL A 199 -21.88 -8.81 -15.47
N ASP A 200 -23.05 -8.25 -15.11
CA ASP A 200 -24.02 -7.71 -16.07
C ASP A 200 -23.40 -6.61 -16.97
N LYS A 201 -22.55 -5.76 -16.40
CA LYS A 201 -21.86 -4.71 -17.16
C LYS A 201 -20.83 -5.28 -18.13
N VAL A 202 -20.06 -6.27 -17.70
CA VAL A 202 -19.09 -6.94 -18.57
C VAL A 202 -19.80 -7.76 -19.65
N ASP A 203 -20.91 -8.43 -19.31
CA ASP A 203 -21.76 -9.14 -20.27
C ASP A 203 -22.29 -8.20 -21.35
N ALA A 204 -22.68 -6.97 -21.00
CA ALA A 204 -23.17 -5.97 -21.95
C ALA A 204 -22.12 -5.56 -22.99
N ILE A 205 -20.82 -5.68 -22.69
CA ILE A 205 -19.73 -5.34 -23.62
C ILE A 205 -18.98 -6.57 -24.16
N ARG A 206 -19.38 -7.78 -23.76
CA ARG A 206 -18.65 -9.02 -24.06
C ARG A 206 -18.39 -9.19 -25.55
N ASP A 207 -19.44 -9.18 -26.35
CA ASP A 207 -19.33 -9.46 -27.79
C ASP A 207 -18.47 -8.39 -28.49
N GLN A 208 -18.61 -7.13 -28.08
CA GLN A 208 -17.78 -6.05 -28.58
C GLN A 208 -16.31 -6.24 -28.21
N ALA A 209 -16.01 -6.56 -26.95
CA ALA A 209 -14.64 -6.77 -26.48
C ALA A 209 -13.99 -7.99 -27.15
N LEU A 210 -14.72 -9.11 -27.28
CA LEU A 210 -14.23 -10.31 -27.98
C LEU A 210 -13.94 -10.02 -29.46
N SER A 211 -14.73 -9.17 -30.12
CA SER A 211 -14.46 -8.74 -31.50
C SER A 211 -13.19 -7.87 -31.63
N LEU A 212 -12.71 -7.32 -30.50
CA LEU A 212 -11.54 -6.45 -30.39
C LEU A 212 -10.34 -7.17 -29.76
N ASP A 213 -10.25 -8.50 -29.93
CA ASP A 213 -9.16 -9.36 -29.43
C ASP A 213 -9.01 -9.41 -27.90
N TRP A 214 -10.05 -9.11 -27.13
CA TRP A 214 -10.05 -9.43 -25.70
C TRP A 214 -10.30 -10.91 -25.49
N SER A 215 -9.61 -11.52 -24.52
CA SER A 215 -9.93 -12.88 -24.09
C SER A 215 -10.97 -12.88 -22.97
N GLU A 216 -11.76 -13.96 -22.87
CA GLU A 216 -12.74 -14.08 -21.79
C GLU A 216 -12.10 -14.02 -20.40
N ALA A 217 -10.89 -14.54 -20.24
CA ALA A 217 -10.13 -14.43 -19.00
C ALA A 217 -9.90 -12.96 -18.60
N ARG A 218 -9.55 -12.09 -19.56
CA ARG A 218 -9.36 -10.65 -19.32
C ARG A 218 -10.64 -9.93 -18.95
N LEU A 219 -11.80 -10.47 -19.30
CA LEU A 219 -13.09 -9.88 -18.94
C LEU A 219 -13.59 -10.41 -17.60
N TYR A 220 -13.53 -11.72 -17.38
CA TYR A 220 -14.31 -12.41 -16.35
C TYR A 220 -13.49 -13.01 -15.21
N GLN A 221 -12.18 -13.13 -15.34
CA GLN A 221 -11.40 -13.85 -14.33
C GLN A 221 -11.39 -13.13 -12.99
N ASN A 222 -11.87 -13.82 -11.95
CA ASN A 222 -11.86 -13.32 -10.58
C ASN A 222 -10.96 -14.14 -9.66
N ARG A 223 -10.12 -14.97 -10.25
CA ARG A 223 -9.22 -15.87 -9.54
C ARG A 223 -7.80 -15.62 -9.97
N GLY A 224 -6.88 -15.60 -9.02
CA GLY A 224 -5.48 -15.25 -9.29
C GLY A 224 -4.49 -16.10 -8.51
N ARG A 225 -3.26 -16.13 -9.01
CA ARG A 225 -2.12 -16.73 -8.29
C ARG A 225 -1.66 -15.82 -7.15
N PHE A 226 -1.86 -14.52 -7.33
CA PHE A 226 -1.61 -13.47 -6.34
C PHE A 226 -2.93 -12.86 -5.86
N ARG A 227 -2.87 -12.15 -4.72
CA ARG A 227 -4.05 -11.50 -4.13
C ARG A 227 -4.40 -10.24 -4.93
N PHE A 228 -5.68 -10.02 -5.22
CA PHE A 228 -6.16 -8.82 -5.90
C PHE A 228 -5.72 -7.52 -5.17
N PRO A 229 -5.36 -6.46 -5.90
CA PRO A 229 -5.26 -6.34 -7.36
C PRO A 229 -3.89 -6.71 -7.93
N CYS A 230 -3.06 -7.45 -7.18
CA CYS A 230 -1.73 -7.85 -7.65
C CYS A 230 -1.82 -9.00 -8.66
N GLY A 231 -0.94 -8.94 -9.66
CA GLY A 231 -0.86 -9.93 -10.74
C GLY A 231 -1.70 -9.57 -11.96
N GLU A 232 -1.47 -10.28 -13.06
CA GLU A 232 -2.16 -10.07 -14.33
C GLU A 232 -3.33 -11.04 -14.53
N ASP A 233 -3.70 -11.80 -13.49
CA ASP A 233 -4.72 -12.85 -13.61
C ASP A 233 -6.14 -12.28 -13.58
N PHE A 234 -6.38 -11.14 -12.92
CA PHE A 234 -7.71 -10.60 -12.70
C PHE A 234 -8.23 -9.84 -13.93
N GLY A 235 -9.47 -10.15 -14.32
CA GLY A 235 -10.18 -9.52 -15.42
C GLY A 235 -10.96 -8.28 -14.99
N LEU A 236 -11.49 -7.58 -15.99
CA LEU A 236 -12.25 -6.33 -15.88
C LEU A 236 -13.35 -6.41 -14.81
N VAL A 237 -14.02 -7.55 -14.68
CA VAL A 237 -15.12 -7.75 -13.73
C VAL A 237 -14.74 -7.50 -12.26
N CYS A 238 -13.45 -7.61 -11.91
CA CYS A 238 -12.96 -7.31 -10.56
C CYS A 238 -12.71 -5.83 -10.30
N PHE A 239 -12.72 -5.00 -11.35
CA PHE A 239 -12.40 -3.58 -11.29
C PHE A 239 -13.63 -2.68 -11.49
N VAL A 240 -14.81 -3.25 -11.74
CA VAL A 240 -16.05 -2.50 -11.97
C VAL A 240 -16.97 -2.67 -10.77
N ASP A 241 -17.23 -1.58 -10.06
CA ASP A 241 -18.19 -1.57 -8.96
C ASP A 241 -19.63 -1.25 -9.42
N ALA A 242 -20.59 -1.38 -8.50
CA ALA A 242 -22.00 -1.08 -8.76
C ALA A 242 -22.25 0.36 -9.25
N ASN A 243 -21.46 1.33 -8.77
CA ASN A 243 -21.62 2.76 -9.06
C ASN A 243 -20.79 3.24 -10.25
N GLU A 244 -19.94 2.39 -10.81
CA GLU A 244 -19.08 2.71 -11.95
C GLU A 244 -19.75 2.25 -13.24
N ARG A 245 -19.36 2.81 -14.38
CA ARG A 245 -19.90 2.43 -15.68
C ARG A 245 -18.78 2.19 -16.68
N ILE A 246 -19.01 1.26 -17.60
CA ILE A 246 -18.07 1.02 -18.68
C ILE A 246 -18.27 2.12 -19.73
N GLY A 247 -17.17 2.76 -20.08
CA GLY A 247 -17.10 3.81 -21.09
C GLY A 247 -16.71 3.26 -22.45
N GLU A 248 -15.66 3.84 -23.03
CA GLU A 248 -15.12 3.41 -24.32
C GLU A 248 -14.52 2.00 -24.24
N VAL A 249 -14.81 1.15 -25.24
CA VAL A 249 -14.27 -0.19 -25.39
C VAL A 249 -13.46 -0.23 -26.69
N THR A 250 -12.14 -0.36 -26.56
CA THR A 250 -11.20 -0.42 -27.68
C THR A 250 -10.41 -1.73 -27.62
N ARG A 251 -9.64 -2.03 -28.68
CA ARG A 251 -8.70 -3.16 -28.68
C ARG A 251 -7.65 -3.05 -27.58
N GLN A 252 -7.21 -1.82 -27.28
CA GLN A 252 -6.09 -1.54 -26.37
C GLN A 252 -6.52 -1.34 -24.91
N TYR A 253 -7.71 -0.80 -24.67
CA TYR A 253 -8.23 -0.54 -23.33
C TYR A 253 -9.75 -0.49 -23.27
N ILE A 254 -10.28 -0.70 -22.06
CA ILE A 254 -11.67 -0.45 -21.69
C ILE A 254 -11.70 0.64 -20.61
N GLU A 255 -12.51 1.68 -20.80
CA GLU A 255 -12.68 2.73 -19.78
C GLU A 255 -13.64 2.29 -18.68
N ILE A 256 -13.25 2.56 -17.44
CA ILE A 256 -14.09 2.46 -16.25
C ILE A 256 -14.30 3.89 -15.78
N ILE A 257 -15.54 4.34 -15.78
CA ILE A 257 -15.94 5.69 -15.39
C ILE A 257 -16.53 5.63 -13.99
N GLY A 258 -15.90 6.34 -13.07
CA GLY A 258 -16.34 6.48 -11.69
C GLY A 258 -17.71 7.18 -11.56
N PRO A 259 -18.30 7.19 -10.36
CA PRO A 259 -19.60 7.80 -10.15
C PRO A 259 -19.57 9.33 -10.37
N PRO A 260 -20.70 9.92 -10.78
CA PRO A 260 -20.90 11.36 -10.76
C PRO A 260 -20.70 11.93 -9.34
N PRO A 261 -20.29 13.22 -9.18
CA PRO A 261 -20.14 14.23 -10.24
C PRO A 261 -18.72 14.34 -10.82
N ARG A 262 -17.73 13.66 -10.25
CA ARG A 262 -16.32 13.77 -10.70
C ARG A 262 -16.00 12.88 -11.90
N GLU A 263 -16.65 11.72 -12.00
CA GLU A 263 -16.53 10.79 -13.14
C GLU A 263 -15.07 10.47 -13.52
N ASN A 264 -14.26 10.08 -12.53
CA ASN A 264 -12.86 9.70 -12.77
C ASN A 264 -12.79 8.58 -13.82
N ARG A 265 -11.94 8.74 -14.83
CA ARG A 265 -11.79 7.76 -15.90
C ARG A 265 -10.52 6.93 -15.70
N LEU A 266 -10.70 5.64 -15.50
CA LEU A 266 -9.64 4.65 -15.44
C LEU A 266 -9.60 3.87 -16.75
N ARG A 267 -8.41 3.45 -17.19
CA ARG A 267 -8.23 2.62 -18.38
C ARG A 267 -7.72 1.25 -17.96
N PHE A 268 -8.53 0.24 -18.19
CA PHE A 268 -8.13 -1.15 -18.06
C PHE A 268 -7.48 -1.58 -19.37
N HIS A 269 -6.17 -1.80 -19.37
CA HIS A 269 -5.39 -2.09 -20.58
C HIS A 269 -5.42 -3.57 -20.95
N ASN A 270 -5.46 -3.87 -22.25
CA ASN A 270 -5.30 -5.21 -22.77
C ASN A 270 -3.80 -5.53 -22.94
N PRO A 271 -3.19 -6.39 -22.10
CA PRO A 271 -1.77 -6.74 -22.23
C PRO A 271 -1.51 -7.72 -23.39
N ASP A 272 -2.55 -8.33 -23.94
CA ASP A 272 -2.42 -9.35 -24.98
C ASP A 272 -2.21 -8.72 -26.37
N VAL A 273 -2.41 -7.40 -26.50
CA VAL A 273 -2.19 -6.63 -27.74
C VAL A 273 -1.06 -5.61 -27.59
N ASP A 274 -0.49 -5.20 -28.72
CA ASP A 274 0.53 -4.15 -28.74
C ASP A 274 -0.04 -2.80 -28.30
N GLN A 275 0.61 -2.20 -27.31
CA GLN A 275 0.27 -0.90 -26.80
C GLN A 275 1.15 0.16 -27.49
N PRO A 276 0.60 1.32 -27.90
CA PRO A 276 1.35 2.33 -28.64
C PRO A 276 2.55 2.92 -27.86
N TRP A 277 2.55 2.81 -26.53
CA TRP A 277 3.67 3.22 -25.67
C TRP A 277 4.63 2.07 -25.31
N LEU A 278 4.30 0.81 -25.63
CA LEU A 278 5.10 -0.35 -25.25
C LEU A 278 5.72 -1.02 -26.47
N LYS A 279 7.02 -0.81 -26.68
CA LYS A 279 7.79 -1.57 -27.68
C LYS A 279 8.17 -2.91 -27.07
N ARG A 280 7.45 -3.98 -27.40
CA ARG A 280 7.85 -5.35 -27.02
C ARG A 280 9.14 -5.68 -27.79
N THR A 281 10.29 -5.64 -27.10
CA THR A 281 11.52 -6.20 -27.64
C THR A 281 11.40 -7.72 -27.56
N ASN A 282 10.93 -8.36 -28.63
CA ASN A 282 10.98 -9.82 -28.71
C ASN A 282 12.45 -10.25 -28.58
N PRO A 283 12.82 -11.07 -27.59
CA PRO A 283 14.11 -11.73 -27.64
C PRO A 283 14.11 -12.63 -28.88
N LYS A 284 14.98 -12.32 -29.85
CA LYS A 284 15.23 -13.19 -30.99
C LYS A 284 15.68 -14.56 -30.45
N THR A 285 14.97 -15.59 -30.91
CA THR A 285 15.27 -17.01 -30.74
C THR A 285 16.70 -17.34 -31.19
#